data_AF-A0A0G1YPP1-F1
#
_entry.id   AF-A0A0G1YPP1-F1
#
_cell.length_a   1.000
_cell.length_b   1.000
_cell.length_c   1.000
_cell.angle_alpha   90.00
_cell.angle_beta   90.00
_cell.angle_gamma   90.00
#
_symmetry.space_group_name_H-M   'P 1'
#
loop_
_entity.id
_entity.type
_entity.pdbx_description
1 polymer ?
#
loop_
_entity_poly.entity_id
_entity_poly.type
_entity_poly.pdbx_seq_one_letter_code
_entity_poly.pdbx_strand_id
1 'polypeptide(L)'
;LRRMNFIHTSALIRSDGFPGFDEAIKRFQDWDVWLTLLKEGKEGVFVDEELFRVLLPHGRAGISSWRPSFLYGISWSILGWRPPSVRRYEEARDVIRKKHHL
;
A
#
# COMPACT_ATOMS: atom_id res chain seq x y z
N LEU A 1 -2.24 -6.97 6.64
CA LEU A 1 -3.18 -6.74 5.53
C LEU A 1 -4.44 -5.98 5.93
N ARG A 2 -5.23 -6.36 6.94
CA ARG A 2 -6.45 -5.59 7.31
C ARG A 2 -6.20 -4.22 7.94
N ARG A 3 -5.07 -4.05 8.65
CA ARG A 3 -4.67 -2.75 9.26
C ARG A 3 -3.79 -1.90 8.34
N MET A 4 -2.82 -2.52 7.69
CA MET A 4 -1.91 -1.89 6.72
C MET A 4 -1.32 -2.93 5.76
N ASN A 5 -0.83 -2.45 4.61
CA ASN A 5 0.02 -3.22 3.72
C ASN A 5 1.42 -3.37 4.33
N PHE A 6 1.94 -4.59 4.27
CA PHE A 6 3.33 -4.92 4.65
C PHE A 6 4.01 -5.81 3.60
N ILE A 7 3.28 -6.22 2.56
CA ILE A 7 3.80 -7.07 1.49
C ILE A 7 4.24 -6.16 0.35
N HIS A 8 5.51 -6.25 0.00
CA HIS A 8 6.10 -5.45 -1.06
C HIS A 8 5.51 -5.82 -2.44
N THR A 9 5.37 -4.86 -3.35
CA THR A 9 4.89 -5.07 -4.73
C THR A 9 5.65 -6.17 -5.47
N SER A 10 6.95 -6.35 -5.18
CA SER A 10 7.80 -7.39 -5.79
C SER A 10 7.61 -8.79 -5.21
N ALA A 11 6.66 -9.01 -4.31
CA ALA A 11 6.34 -10.35 -3.82
C ALA A 11 5.85 -11.24 -4.96
N LEU A 12 6.30 -12.50 -4.96
CA LEU A 12 5.97 -13.46 -6.01
C LEU A 12 4.55 -14.00 -5.83
N ILE A 13 3.85 -14.14 -6.94
CA ILE A 13 2.56 -14.82 -7.03
C ILE A 13 2.56 -15.77 -8.20
N ARG A 14 1.72 -16.80 -8.11
CA ARG A 14 1.42 -17.66 -9.25
C ARG A 14 0.70 -16.83 -10.32
N SER A 15 1.05 -17.04 -11.59
CA SER A 15 0.52 -16.25 -12.71
C SER A 15 -0.98 -16.43 -12.92
N ASP A 16 -1.48 -17.66 -12.77
CA ASP A 16 -2.91 -18.01 -12.80
C ASP A 16 -3.69 -17.42 -11.62
N GLY A 17 -2.99 -17.12 -10.53
CA GLY A 17 -3.54 -16.48 -9.36
C GLY A 17 -3.66 -14.97 -9.44
N PHE A 18 -3.02 -14.30 -10.41
CA PHE A 18 -2.95 -12.84 -10.45
C PHE A 18 -4.28 -12.19 -10.90
N PRO A 19 -4.95 -11.37 -10.06
CA PRO A 19 -6.23 -10.74 -10.41
C PRO A 19 -6.08 -9.53 -11.36
N GLY A 20 -4.85 -9.13 -11.70
CA GLY A 20 -4.59 -7.87 -12.40
C GLY A 20 -4.50 -6.68 -11.45
N PHE A 21 -4.11 -5.52 -11.99
CA PHE A 21 -4.16 -4.24 -11.28
C PHE A 21 -5.43 -3.48 -11.66
N ASP A 22 -6.09 -2.89 -10.67
CA ASP A 22 -7.21 -1.98 -10.89
C ASP A 22 -6.70 -0.59 -11.30
N GLU A 23 -6.94 -0.20 -12.55
CA GLU A 23 -6.47 1.08 -13.11
C GLU A 23 -7.09 2.31 -12.43
N ALA A 24 -8.22 2.17 -11.74
CA ALA A 24 -8.81 3.26 -10.96
C ALA A 24 -7.99 3.56 -9.69
N ILE A 25 -7.23 2.59 -9.18
CA ILE A 25 -6.44 2.72 -7.96
C ILE A 25 -5.08 3.34 -8.30
N LYS A 26 -4.92 4.62 -7.92
CA LYS A 26 -3.68 5.38 -8.20
C LYS A 26 -2.59 5.19 -7.13
N ARG A 27 -2.93 4.62 -5.98
CA ARG A 27 -1.99 4.32 -4.87
C ARG A 27 -2.44 3.09 -4.11
N PHE A 28 -1.47 2.36 -3.55
CA PHE A 28 -1.70 1.09 -2.85
C PHE A 28 -2.23 -0.02 -3.78
N GLN A 29 -1.76 -0.04 -5.03
CA GLN A 29 -2.12 -1.06 -6.03
C GLN A 29 -1.76 -2.47 -5.56
N ASP A 30 -0.59 -2.63 -4.93
CA ASP A 30 -0.17 -3.90 -4.36
C ASP A 30 -1.07 -4.36 -3.21
N TRP A 31 -1.46 -3.44 -2.33
CA TRP A 31 -2.38 -3.76 -1.25
C TRP A 31 -3.74 -4.25 -1.77
N ASP A 32 -4.24 -3.64 -2.84
CA ASP A 32 -5.45 -4.09 -3.52
C ASP A 32 -5.34 -5.52 -4.04
N VAL A 33 -4.22 -5.86 -4.70
CA VAL A 33 -3.94 -7.22 -5.16
C VAL A 33 -3.94 -8.20 -3.99
N TRP A 34 -3.22 -7.90 -2.91
CA TRP A 34 -3.12 -8.80 -1.74
C TRP A 34 -4.46 -9.03 -1.05
N LEU A 35 -5.27 -7.98 -0.90
CA LEU A 35 -6.61 -8.11 -0.33
C LEU A 35 -7.57 -8.87 -1.24
N THR A 36 -7.43 -8.71 -2.56
CA THR A 36 -8.22 -9.46 -3.55
C THR A 36 -7.89 -10.95 -3.49
N LEU A 37 -6.61 -11.33 -3.47
CA LEU A 37 -6.18 -12.71 -3.31
C LEU A 37 -6.72 -13.33 -2.01
N LEU A 38 -6.65 -12.59 -0.88
CA LEU A 38 -7.21 -13.04 0.38
C LEU A 38 -8.73 -13.26 0.31
N LYS A 39 -9.46 -12.37 -0.38
CA LYS A 39 -10.91 -12.50 -0.58
C LYS A 39 -11.27 -13.74 -1.38
N GLU A 40 -10.40 -14.15 -2.30
CA GLU A 40 -10.53 -15.38 -3.09
C GLU A 40 -10.08 -16.64 -2.33
N GLY A 41 -9.70 -16.52 -1.04
CA GLY A 41 -9.26 -17.64 -0.21
C GLY A 41 -7.83 -18.08 -0.47
N LYS A 42 -7.03 -17.28 -1.19
CA LYS A 42 -5.60 -17.56 -1.39
C LYS A 42 -4.80 -17.07 -0.19
N GLU A 43 -3.75 -17.79 0.14
CA GLU A 43 -2.87 -17.50 1.27
C GLU A 43 -1.43 -17.29 0.80
N GLY A 44 -0.63 -16.60 1.63
CA GLY A 44 0.78 -16.37 1.39
C GLY A 44 1.65 -17.22 2.31
N VAL A 45 2.82 -17.62 1.81
CA VAL A 45 3.85 -18.30 2.61
C VAL A 45 4.99 -17.32 2.86
N PHE A 46 5.41 -17.20 4.12
CA PHE A 46 6.59 -16.43 4.48
C PHE A 46 7.84 -17.29 4.26
N VAL A 47 8.80 -16.76 3.50
CA VAL A 47 10.11 -17.39 3.28
C VAL A 47 11.12 -16.58 4.10
N ASP A 48 11.73 -17.22 5.10
CA ASP A 48 12.64 -16.57 6.05
C ASP A 48 14.06 -16.43 5.47
N GLU A 49 14.16 -15.75 4.31
CA GLU A 49 15.39 -15.54 3.56
C GLU A 49 15.43 -14.14 2.90
N GLU A 50 16.63 -13.57 2.76
CA GLU A 50 16.83 -12.33 2.00
C GLU A 50 16.81 -12.63 0.49
N LEU A 51 15.63 -12.57 -0.13
CA LEU A 51 15.47 -12.90 -1.55
C LEU A 51 15.85 -11.75 -2.51
N PHE A 52 15.85 -10.50 -2.05
CA PHE A 52 16.24 -9.35 -2.86
C PHE A 52 16.59 -8.12 -2.03
N ARG A 53 17.36 -7.22 -2.64
CA ARG A 53 17.70 -5.91 -2.08
C ARG A 53 17.05 -4.79 -2.89
N VAL A 54 16.36 -3.89 -2.20
CA VAL A 54 15.82 -2.67 -2.82
C VAL A 54 16.93 -1.61 -2.88
N LEU A 55 17.30 -1.22 -4.09
CA LEU A 55 18.22 -0.10 -4.32
C LEU A 55 17.41 1.18 -4.48
N LEU A 56 17.66 2.17 -3.60
CA LEU A 56 17.08 3.50 -3.68
C LEU A 56 18.10 4.44 -4.36
N PRO A 57 18.03 4.65 -5.68
CA PRO A 57 18.93 5.58 -6.35
C PRO A 57 18.66 7.01 -5.85
N HIS A 58 19.71 7.70 -5.43
CA HIS A 58 19.66 9.10 -5.03
C HIS A 58 19.06 9.93 -6.18
N GLY A 59 18.09 10.79 -5.87
CA GLY A 59 17.53 11.75 -6.82
C GLY A 59 16.42 11.23 -7.75
N ARG A 60 16.04 9.93 -7.72
CA ARG A 60 14.79 9.52 -8.40
C ARG A 60 13.58 9.97 -7.59
N ALA A 61 12.78 10.86 -8.18
CA ALA A 61 11.46 11.19 -7.66
C ALA A 61 10.57 9.94 -7.70
N GLY A 62 10.41 9.28 -6.55
CA GLY A 62 9.39 8.26 -6.39
C GLY A 62 7.99 8.87 -6.46
N ILE A 63 6.97 8.02 -6.65
CA ILE A 63 5.54 8.42 -6.70
C ILE A 63 5.10 9.11 -5.39
N SER A 64 5.81 8.87 -4.29
CA SER A 64 5.56 9.47 -2.99
C SER A 64 6.82 10.00 -2.34
N SER A 65 6.73 11.21 -1.78
CA SER A 65 7.74 11.75 -0.87
C SER A 65 7.64 11.07 0.49
N TRP A 66 8.75 10.55 1.00
CA TRP A 66 8.80 10.03 2.37
C TRP A 66 8.41 11.12 3.38
N ARG A 67 7.68 10.71 4.41
CA ARG A 67 7.22 11.56 5.51
C ARG A 67 7.47 10.81 6.83
N PRO A 68 7.90 11.50 7.90
CA PRO A 68 7.97 10.90 9.22
C PRO A 68 6.62 10.31 9.66
N SER A 69 6.65 9.16 10.33
CA SER A 69 5.44 8.42 10.74
C SER A 69 4.51 9.22 11.65
N PHE A 70 5.07 10.04 12.55
CA PHE A 70 4.29 10.85 13.48
C PHE A 70 3.35 11.84 12.78
N LEU A 71 3.67 12.29 11.56
CA LEU A 71 2.79 13.16 10.78
C LEU A 71 1.45 12.49 10.45
N TYR A 72 1.37 11.16 10.43
CA TYR A 72 0.12 10.43 10.21
C TYR A 72 -0.66 10.17 11.51
N GLY A 73 -0.05 10.39 12.67
CA GLY A 73 -0.69 10.30 13.99
C GLY A 73 -1.28 11.61 14.49
N ILE A 74 -0.93 12.74 13.88
CA ILE A 74 -1.45 14.06 14.24
C ILE A 74 -2.89 14.21 13.71
N SER A 75 -3.81 14.62 14.59
CA SER A 75 -5.19 14.97 14.21
C SER A 75 -5.25 16.33 13.52
N TRP A 76 -4.74 16.40 12.27
CA TRP A 76 -4.73 17.60 11.43
C TRP A 76 -6.10 18.27 11.25
N SER A 77 -7.19 17.50 11.36
CA SER A 77 -8.56 18.04 11.35
C SER A 77 -8.83 18.99 12.51
N ILE A 78 -8.26 18.73 13.69
CA ILE A 78 -8.42 19.58 14.88
C ILE A 78 -7.61 20.87 14.72
N LEU A 79 -6.46 20.79 14.06
CA LEU A 79 -5.57 21.92 13.80
C LEU A 79 -6.02 22.81 12.62
N GLY A 80 -7.14 22.50 11.97
CA GLY A 80 -7.69 23.28 10.85
C GLY A 80 -6.86 23.25 9.57
N TRP A 81 -5.78 22.47 9.52
CA TRP A 81 -4.88 22.37 8.38
C TRP A 81 -4.29 20.97 8.26
N ARG A 82 -4.17 20.47 7.03
CA ARG A 82 -3.61 19.14 6.73
C ARG A 82 -2.60 19.22 5.59
N PRO A 83 -1.38 18.68 5.74
CA PRO A 83 -0.42 18.61 4.64
C PRO A 83 -0.99 17.86 3.43
N PRO A 84 -0.85 18.37 2.19
CA PRO A 84 -1.45 17.75 1.00
C PRO A 84 -1.03 16.29 0.79
N SER A 85 0.21 15.92 1.13
CA SER A 85 0.69 14.54 1.05
C SER A 85 0.05 13.59 2.05
N VAL A 86 -0.30 14.08 3.25
CA VAL A 86 -1.00 13.28 4.27
C VAL A 86 -2.43 13.08 3.81
N ARG A 87 -3.09 14.14 3.33
CA ARG A 87 -4.42 14.06 2.74
C ARG A 87 -4.51 13.04 1.61
N ARG A 88 -3.62 13.12 0.60
CA ARG A 88 -3.56 12.16 -0.51
C ARG A 88 -3.29 10.72 -0.05
N TYR A 89 -2.48 10.55 1.01
CA TYR A 89 -2.23 9.24 1.61
C TYR A 89 -3.52 8.66 2.20
N GLU A 90 -4.23 9.46 3.00
CA GLU A 90 -5.47 9.04 3.66
C GLU A 90 -6.60 8.77 2.67
N GLU A 91 -6.82 9.68 1.70
CA GLU A 91 -7.82 9.50 0.64
C GLU A 91 -7.60 8.19 -0.13
N ALA A 92 -6.34 7.91 -0.54
CA ALA A 92 -6.02 6.66 -1.22
C ALA A 92 -6.20 5.44 -0.31
N ARG A 93 -5.89 5.55 0.98
CA ARG A 93 -6.11 4.47 1.96
C ARG A 93 -7.60 4.18 2.11
N ASP A 94 -8.43 5.22 2.16
CA ASP A 94 -9.88 5.09 2.34
C ASP A 94 -10.55 4.45 1.12
N VAL A 95 -10.04 4.69 -0.10
CA VAL A 95 -10.49 3.97 -1.31
C VAL A 95 -10.31 2.45 -1.14
N ILE A 96 -9.12 2.00 -0.70
CA ILE A 96 -8.85 0.57 -0.46
C ILE A 96 -9.76 0.02 0.64
N ARG A 97 -9.89 0.75 1.75
CA ARG A 97 -10.74 0.32 2.86
C ARG A 97 -12.20 0.17 2.46
N LYS A 98 -12.73 1.10 1.67
CA LYS A 98 -14.09 1.02 1.13
C LYS A 98 -14.25 -0.17 0.17
N LYS A 99 -13.31 -0.38 -0.76
CA LYS A 99 -13.35 -1.49 -1.73
C LYS A 99 -13.35 -2.86 -1.05
N HIS A 100 -12.59 -3.02 0.03
CA HIS A 100 -12.40 -4.30 0.71
C HIS A 100 -13.15 -4.43 2.05
N HIS A 101 -14.03 -3.47 2.37
CA HIS A 101 -14.83 -3.44 3.59
C HIS A 101 -13.98 -3.55 4.89
N LEU A 102 -12.93 -2.72 5.02
CA LEU A 102 -11.98 -2.67 6.14
C LEU A 102 -12.15 -1.45 7.08
#